data_AF-M3D369-F1
#
_entry.id   AF-M3D369-F1
#
_cell.length_a   1.000
_cell.length_b   1.000
_cell.length_c   1.000
_cell.angle_alpha   90.00
_cell.angle_beta   90.00
_cell.angle_gamma   90.00
#
_symmetry.space_group_name_H-M   'P 1'
#
loop_
_entity.id
_entity.type
_entity.pdbx_description
1 polymer ?
#
loop_
_entity_poly.entity_id
_entity_poly.type
_entity_poly.pdbx_seq_one_letter_code
_entity_poly.pdbx_strand_id
1 'polypeptide(L)'
;MLYGNASKGAIFATTLVMPTIASLMTSLRLYARLGVSKNAGRDDAFIIAAVLFSWATTITMIAQAEEGMGLHQWTLSPHTAKLTLRAFWAMIIVYNLSLLCTKLSILCQYLRIFPQKSVRTATYVVIGIVSCYGIWRLFSAIFTCNPPAAFWDHSIKQKKCQDRLALSLASTILNMTTDLMIALLPLPYINNLQLPRRQRYALVAVFALAGAVVIVSILRLPSLYHLMESKDTTWENPMAVIWSTIEINVAIICSCLPTLRCLFPRLLR
;
A
#
# COMPACT_ATOMS: atom_id res chain seq x y z
N MET A 1 19.93 -8.37 -3.71
CA MET A 1 19.95 -7.20 -4.61
C MET A 1 18.75 -6.35 -4.24
N LEU A 2 18.96 -5.08 -3.86
CA LEU A 2 17.90 -4.17 -3.38
C LEU A 2 17.34 -3.26 -4.49
N TYR A 3 17.95 -3.26 -5.68
CA TYR A 3 17.59 -2.50 -6.88
C TYR A 3 18.00 -3.30 -8.12
N GLY A 4 17.59 -2.85 -9.32
CA GLY A 4 17.90 -3.53 -10.59
C GLY A 4 16.88 -4.57 -11.04
N ASN A 5 17.29 -5.37 -12.03
CA ASN A 5 16.46 -6.40 -12.62
C ASN A 5 16.23 -7.57 -11.63
N ALA A 6 15.04 -8.15 -11.66
CA ALA A 6 14.67 -9.32 -10.87
C ALA A 6 14.29 -10.47 -11.80
N SER A 7 14.60 -11.71 -11.39
CA SER A 7 14.17 -12.88 -12.16
C SER A 7 12.65 -12.87 -12.34
N LYS A 8 12.18 -13.14 -13.56
CA LYS A 8 10.74 -13.25 -13.86
C LYS A 8 10.04 -14.21 -12.89
N GLY A 9 10.69 -15.31 -12.52
CA GLY A 9 10.15 -16.25 -11.53
C GLY A 9 9.90 -15.62 -10.15
N ALA A 10 10.82 -14.78 -9.66
CA ALA A 10 10.67 -14.09 -8.38
C ALA A 10 9.54 -13.05 -8.41
N ILE A 11 9.39 -12.37 -9.55
CA ILE A 11 8.29 -11.43 -9.81
C ILE A 11 6.95 -12.17 -9.72
N PHE A 12 6.74 -13.21 -10.53
CA PHE A 12 5.48 -13.96 -10.55
C PHE A 12 5.18 -14.64 -9.20
N ALA A 13 6.20 -15.21 -8.55
CA ALA A 13 6.04 -15.81 -7.24
C ALA A 13 5.54 -14.78 -6.22
N THR A 14 6.20 -13.62 -6.11
CA THR A 14 5.81 -12.60 -5.13
C THR A 14 4.41 -12.05 -5.39
N THR A 15 4.07 -11.84 -6.66
CA THR A 15 2.85 -11.13 -7.07
C THR A 15 1.60 -11.99 -7.02
N LEU A 16 1.76 -13.32 -7.00
CA LEU A 16 0.68 -14.26 -6.75
C LEU A 16 0.60 -14.66 -5.27
N VAL A 17 1.74 -14.93 -4.63
CA VAL A 17 1.77 -15.44 -3.25
C VAL A 17 1.33 -14.37 -2.25
N MET A 18 1.79 -13.13 -2.38
CA MET A 18 1.46 -12.09 -1.38
C MET A 18 -0.04 -11.71 -1.39
N PRO A 19 -0.68 -11.42 -2.53
CA PRO A 19 -2.12 -11.13 -2.57
C PRO A 19 -3.00 -12.31 -2.20
N THR A 20 -2.59 -13.55 -2.50
CA THR A 20 -3.35 -14.73 -2.06
C THR A 20 -3.34 -14.87 -0.55
N ILE A 21 -2.18 -14.71 0.10
CA ILE A 21 -2.10 -14.70 1.58
C ILE A 21 -2.93 -13.55 2.16
N ALA A 22 -2.83 -12.34 1.59
CA ALA A 22 -3.61 -11.19 2.03
C ALA A 22 -5.13 -11.42 1.88
N SER A 23 -5.54 -12.07 0.80
CA SER A 23 -6.94 -12.43 0.56
C SER A 23 -7.43 -13.48 1.55
N LEU A 24 -6.64 -14.52 1.83
CA LEU A 24 -6.97 -15.53 2.84
C LEU A 24 -7.14 -14.90 4.23
N MET A 25 -6.23 -14.00 4.63
CA MET A 25 -6.32 -13.27 5.90
C MET A 25 -7.56 -12.36 5.95
N THR A 26 -7.91 -11.72 4.85
CA THR A 26 -9.11 -10.87 4.75
C THR A 26 -10.38 -11.70 4.83
N SER A 27 -10.44 -12.83 4.13
CA SER A 27 -11.56 -13.77 4.22
C SER A 27 -11.75 -14.29 5.64
N LEU A 28 -10.66 -14.62 6.34
CA LEU A 28 -10.73 -15.06 7.73
C LEU A 28 -11.19 -13.93 8.67
N ARG A 29 -10.77 -12.67 8.43
CA ARG A 29 -11.31 -11.49 9.13
C ARG A 29 -12.82 -11.35 8.89
N LEU A 30 -13.27 -11.44 7.65
CA LEU A 30 -14.68 -11.31 7.29
C LEU A 30 -15.51 -12.42 7.94
N TYR A 31 -15.01 -13.66 7.94
CA TYR A 31 -15.65 -14.76 8.65
C TYR A 31 -15.75 -14.50 10.16
N ALA A 32 -14.68 -14.01 10.80
CA ALA A 32 -14.70 -13.62 12.21
C ALA A 32 -15.78 -12.56 12.51
N ARG A 33 -15.94 -11.59 11.61
CA ARG A 33 -16.81 -10.44 11.80
C ARG A 33 -18.27 -10.73 11.47
N LEU A 34 -18.53 -11.40 10.35
CA LEU A 34 -19.88 -11.70 9.86
C LEU A 34 -20.45 -12.93 10.56
N GLY A 35 -19.66 -13.99 10.71
CA GLY A 35 -20.12 -15.26 11.26
C GLY A 35 -20.06 -15.29 12.80
N VAL A 36 -18.89 -15.00 13.38
CA VAL A 36 -18.65 -15.21 14.82
C VAL A 36 -19.13 -14.03 15.66
N SER A 37 -18.63 -12.82 15.37
CA SER A 37 -18.93 -11.64 16.17
C SER A 37 -20.21 -10.91 15.75
N LYS A 38 -20.77 -11.23 14.56
CA LYS A 38 -21.93 -10.57 13.93
C LYS A 38 -21.90 -9.04 13.99
N ASN A 39 -20.73 -8.50 13.71
CA ASN A 39 -20.38 -7.11 13.99
C ASN A 39 -19.62 -6.54 12.79
N ALA A 40 -20.21 -6.58 11.59
CA ALA A 40 -19.63 -5.94 10.42
C ALA A 40 -19.53 -4.41 10.62
N GLY A 41 -18.46 -3.81 10.12
CA GLY A 41 -18.24 -2.36 10.21
C GLY A 41 -17.77 -1.74 8.90
N ARG A 42 -17.65 -0.41 8.89
CA ARG A 42 -17.11 0.34 7.73
C ARG A 42 -15.65 -0.04 7.43
N ASP A 43 -14.91 -0.49 8.45
CA ASP A 43 -13.56 -1.04 8.31
C ASP A 43 -13.51 -2.25 7.37
N ASP A 44 -14.54 -3.08 7.37
CA ASP A 44 -14.61 -4.29 6.53
C ASP A 44 -14.86 -3.95 5.05
N ALA A 45 -15.60 -2.87 4.76
CA ALA A 45 -15.78 -2.39 3.39
C ALA A 45 -14.47 -1.85 2.79
N PHE A 46 -13.72 -1.06 3.58
CA PHE A 46 -12.44 -0.52 3.16
C PHE A 46 -11.38 -1.61 2.93
N ILE A 47 -11.34 -2.67 3.73
CA ILE A 47 -10.37 -3.74 3.53
C ILE A 47 -10.70 -4.61 2.31
N ILE A 48 -11.99 -4.84 2.02
CA ILE A 48 -12.41 -5.51 0.78
C ILE A 48 -11.96 -4.68 -0.42
N ALA A 49 -12.21 -3.37 -0.41
CA ALA A 49 -11.75 -2.48 -1.48
C ALA A 49 -10.20 -2.51 -1.62
N ALA A 50 -9.47 -2.53 -0.51
CA ALA A 50 -8.02 -2.61 -0.53
C ALA A 50 -7.50 -3.90 -1.19
N VAL A 51 -8.10 -5.06 -0.88
CA VAL A 51 -7.74 -6.35 -1.51
C VAL A 51 -8.09 -6.37 -2.99
N LEU A 52 -9.25 -5.84 -3.39
CA LEU A 52 -9.61 -5.72 -4.80
C LEU A 52 -8.59 -4.88 -5.58
N PHE A 53 -8.18 -3.73 -5.01
CA PHE A 53 -7.13 -2.93 -5.61
C PHE A 53 -5.76 -3.63 -5.58
N SER A 54 -5.45 -4.42 -4.55
CA SER A 54 -4.22 -5.24 -4.53
C SER A 54 -4.17 -6.25 -5.68
N TRP A 55 -5.29 -6.93 -5.96
CA TRP A 55 -5.39 -7.81 -7.12
C TRP A 55 -5.30 -7.06 -8.45
N ALA A 56 -5.94 -5.91 -8.55
CA ALA A 56 -5.82 -5.06 -9.74
C ALA A 56 -4.37 -4.60 -9.98
N THR A 57 -3.60 -4.29 -8.92
CA THR A 57 -2.15 -4.06 -9.08
C THR A 57 -1.41 -5.28 -9.61
N THR A 58 -1.70 -6.48 -9.12
CA THR A 58 -1.10 -7.72 -9.63
C THR A 58 -1.41 -7.93 -11.11
N ILE A 59 -2.66 -7.72 -11.54
CA ILE A 59 -3.05 -7.85 -12.96
C ILE A 59 -2.26 -6.87 -13.83
N THR A 60 -2.19 -5.58 -13.44
CA THR A 60 -1.41 -4.58 -14.19
C THR A 60 0.07 -4.89 -14.23
N MET A 61 0.59 -5.62 -13.24
CA MET A 61 1.97 -6.03 -13.22
C MET A 61 2.23 -7.23 -14.15
N ILE A 62 1.36 -8.23 -14.14
CA ILE A 62 1.45 -9.37 -15.05
C ILE A 62 1.44 -8.88 -16.50
N ALA A 63 0.54 -7.95 -16.84
CA ALA A 63 0.50 -7.32 -18.15
C ALA A 63 1.82 -6.63 -18.52
N GLN A 64 2.46 -5.93 -17.58
CA GLN A 64 3.79 -5.34 -17.82
C GLN A 64 4.89 -6.41 -17.99
N ALA A 65 4.82 -7.51 -17.24
CA ALA A 65 5.81 -8.59 -17.29
C ALA A 65 5.78 -9.36 -18.62
N GLU A 66 4.60 -9.53 -19.22
CA GLU A 66 4.41 -10.14 -20.53
C GLU A 66 4.93 -9.26 -21.66
N GLU A 67 4.73 -7.94 -21.57
CA GLU A 67 5.11 -6.96 -22.60
C GLU A 67 6.60 -6.54 -22.57
N GLY A 68 7.38 -7.03 -21.61
CA GLY A 68 8.84 -6.85 -21.58
C GLY A 68 9.43 -6.12 -20.37
N MET A 69 8.78 -6.16 -19.20
CA MET A 69 9.39 -5.72 -17.94
C MET A 69 10.75 -6.41 -17.72
N GLY A 70 11.78 -5.64 -17.35
CA GLY A 70 13.14 -6.14 -17.16
C GLY A 70 13.97 -6.23 -18.44
N LEU A 71 13.49 -5.69 -19.57
CA LEU A 71 14.28 -5.41 -20.77
C LEU A 71 14.56 -3.90 -20.87
N HIS A 72 15.67 -3.52 -21.52
CA HIS A 72 15.97 -2.10 -21.75
C HIS A 72 14.92 -1.46 -22.65
N GLN A 73 14.54 -0.21 -22.34
CA GLN A 73 13.42 0.46 -23.00
C GLN A 73 13.65 0.60 -24.53
N TRP A 74 14.90 0.73 -24.97
CA TRP A 74 15.26 0.83 -26.39
C TRP A 74 15.25 -0.50 -27.15
N THR A 75 15.19 -1.65 -26.45
CA THR A 75 15.06 -2.98 -27.11
C THR A 75 13.61 -3.32 -27.44
N LEU A 76 12.66 -2.55 -26.91
CA LEU A 76 11.23 -2.76 -27.10
C LEU A 76 10.73 -2.01 -28.34
N SER A 77 9.74 -2.59 -29.02
CA SER A 77 9.00 -1.88 -30.06
C SER A 77 8.34 -0.62 -29.46
N PRO A 78 8.27 0.50 -30.20
CA PRO A 78 7.61 1.71 -29.72
C PRO A 78 6.16 1.46 -29.23
N HIS A 79 5.46 0.50 -29.85
CA HIS A 79 4.12 0.10 -29.42
C HIS A 79 4.13 -0.60 -28.05
N THR A 80 5.01 -1.58 -27.84
CA THR A 80 5.07 -2.35 -26.59
C THR A 80 5.55 -1.46 -25.44
N ALA A 81 6.56 -0.62 -25.68
CA ALA A 81 7.02 0.36 -24.68
C ALA A 81 5.90 1.30 -24.21
N LYS A 82 5.06 1.79 -25.15
CA LYS A 82 3.91 2.64 -24.83
C LYS A 82 2.85 1.89 -24.00
N LEU A 83 2.60 0.61 -24.32
CA LEU A 83 1.66 -0.23 -23.58
C LEU A 83 2.16 -0.51 -22.16
N THR A 84 3.45 -0.86 -21.99
CA THR A 84 4.08 -1.09 -20.69
C THR A 84 4.01 0.17 -19.81
N LEU A 85 4.33 1.35 -20.35
CA LEU A 85 4.24 2.61 -19.61
C LEU A 85 2.81 2.97 -19.22
N ARG A 86 1.82 2.65 -20.08
CA ARG A 86 0.41 2.85 -19.76
C ARG A 86 -0.06 1.93 -18.64
N ALA A 87 0.36 0.66 -18.66
CA ALA A 87 0.08 -0.29 -17.60
C ALA A 87 0.78 0.11 -16.28
N PHE A 88 2.01 0.63 -16.35
CA PHE A 88 2.72 1.19 -15.20
C PHE A 88 1.98 2.39 -14.58
N TRP A 89 1.47 3.29 -15.40
CA TRP A 89 0.66 4.42 -14.95
C TRP A 89 -0.61 3.96 -14.21
N ALA A 90 -1.34 2.99 -14.78
CA ALA A 90 -2.52 2.40 -14.14
C ALA A 90 -2.16 1.72 -12.81
N MET A 91 -1.05 0.97 -12.78
CA MET A 91 -0.55 0.31 -11.59
C MET A 91 -0.30 1.31 -10.44
N ILE A 92 0.33 2.46 -10.72
CA ILE A 92 0.59 3.50 -9.72
C ILE A 92 -0.73 3.97 -9.07
N ILE A 93 -1.76 4.23 -9.88
CA ILE A 93 -3.05 4.72 -9.38
C ILE A 93 -3.73 3.69 -8.47
N VAL A 94 -3.82 2.45 -8.95
CA VAL A 94 -4.47 1.35 -8.22
C VAL A 94 -3.70 1.01 -6.93
N TYR A 95 -2.36 1.04 -6.98
CA TYR A 95 -1.48 0.87 -5.82
C TYR A 95 -1.80 1.91 -4.74
N ASN A 96 -1.93 3.18 -5.12
CA ASN A 96 -2.22 4.26 -4.20
C ASN A 96 -3.61 4.14 -3.57
N LEU A 97 -4.61 3.70 -4.34
CA LEU A 97 -5.95 3.41 -3.83
C LEU A 97 -5.93 2.29 -2.80
N SER A 98 -5.21 1.19 -3.07
CA SER A 98 -5.11 0.07 -2.13
C SER A 98 -4.50 0.50 -0.79
N LEU A 99 -3.41 1.28 -0.80
CA LEU A 99 -2.80 1.81 0.43
C LEU A 99 -3.76 2.73 1.19
N LEU A 100 -4.44 3.65 0.50
CA LEU A 100 -5.38 4.56 1.12
C LEU A 100 -6.52 3.79 1.80
N CYS A 101 -7.13 2.84 1.11
CA CYS A 101 -8.19 2.00 1.65
C CYS A 101 -7.72 1.19 2.86
N THR A 102 -6.48 0.66 2.82
CA THR A 102 -5.90 -0.09 3.95
C THR A 102 -5.76 0.79 5.18
N LYS A 103 -5.19 2.00 5.03
CA LYS A 103 -5.03 2.96 6.14
C LYS A 103 -6.38 3.38 6.73
N LEU A 104 -7.37 3.64 5.88
CA LEU A 104 -8.73 3.98 6.31
C LEU A 104 -9.40 2.83 7.07
N SER A 105 -9.19 1.57 6.65
CA SER A 105 -9.69 0.40 7.37
C SER A 105 -9.11 0.32 8.78
N ILE A 106 -7.79 0.52 8.94
CA ILE A 106 -7.12 0.51 10.25
C ILE A 106 -7.67 1.62 11.16
N LEU A 107 -7.81 2.84 10.64
CA LEU A 107 -8.33 3.97 11.42
C LEU A 107 -9.80 3.77 11.83
N CYS A 108 -10.63 3.22 10.94
CA CYS A 108 -12.00 2.84 11.26
C CYS A 108 -12.05 1.74 12.34
N GLN A 109 -11.10 0.81 12.31
CA GLN A 109 -10.96 -0.21 13.34
C GLN A 109 -10.55 0.41 14.70
N TYR A 110 -9.72 1.45 14.73
CA TYR A 110 -9.37 2.16 15.96
C TYR A 110 -10.56 2.86 16.61
N LEU A 111 -11.41 3.52 15.81
CA LEU A 111 -12.64 4.15 16.31
C LEU A 111 -13.57 3.16 17.03
N ARG A 112 -13.45 1.87 16.72
CA ARG A 112 -14.24 0.80 17.31
C ARG A 112 -13.57 0.16 18.53
N ILE A 113 -12.25 0.03 18.53
CA ILE A 113 -11.49 -0.59 19.62
C ILE A 113 -11.37 0.37 20.82
N PHE A 114 -11.18 1.67 20.55
CA PHE A 114 -10.95 2.67 21.57
C PHE A 114 -12.20 3.53 21.79
N PRO A 115 -12.95 3.33 22.89
CA PRO A 115 -14.16 4.10 23.17
C PRO A 115 -13.87 5.52 23.67
N GLN A 116 -12.63 5.82 24.07
CA GLN A 116 -12.24 7.09 24.68
C GLN A 116 -12.40 8.26 23.70
N LYS A 117 -13.09 9.33 24.14
CA LYS A 117 -13.41 10.49 23.30
C LYS A 117 -12.17 11.16 22.70
N SER A 118 -11.10 11.33 23.48
CA SER A 118 -9.83 11.91 23.01
C SER A 118 -9.20 11.10 21.88
N VAL A 119 -9.15 9.76 22.02
CA VAL A 119 -8.62 8.85 20.99
C VAL A 119 -9.48 8.92 19.74
N ARG A 120 -10.81 8.98 19.87
CA ARG A 120 -11.72 9.10 18.73
C ARG A 120 -11.52 10.42 17.99
N THR A 121 -11.43 11.54 18.69
CA THR A 121 -11.14 12.85 18.06
C THR A 121 -9.81 12.84 17.33
N ALA A 122 -8.74 12.33 17.96
CA ALA A 122 -7.44 12.18 17.31
C ALA A 122 -7.52 11.28 16.07
N THR A 123 -8.28 10.18 16.14
CA THR A 123 -8.48 9.27 15.00
C THR A 123 -9.21 9.95 13.85
N TYR A 124 -10.24 10.76 14.10
CA TYR A 124 -10.91 11.54 13.06
C TYR A 124 -9.98 12.57 12.41
N VAL A 125 -9.12 13.23 13.20
CA VAL A 125 -8.09 14.14 12.66
C VAL A 125 -7.14 13.40 11.73
N VAL A 126 -6.63 12.24 12.16
CA VAL A 126 -5.72 11.43 11.33
C VAL A 126 -6.42 10.86 10.09
N ILE A 127 -7.71 10.49 10.17
CA ILE A 127 -8.52 10.14 8.98
C ILE A 127 -8.53 11.31 8.00
N GLY A 128 -8.78 12.54 8.46
CA GLY A 128 -8.73 13.74 7.63
C GLY A 128 -7.38 13.90 6.93
N ILE A 129 -6.28 13.81 7.69
CA ILE A 129 -4.91 13.94 7.16
C ILE A 129 -4.62 12.86 6.11
N VAL A 130 -4.93 11.60 6.41
CA VAL A 130 -4.70 10.46 5.50
C VAL A 130 -5.55 10.57 4.25
N SER A 131 -6.81 10.99 4.37
CA SER A 131 -7.69 11.23 3.22
C SER A 131 -7.19 12.37 2.35
N CYS A 132 -6.82 13.52 2.93
CA CYS A 132 -6.26 14.65 2.19
C CYS A 132 -4.98 14.26 1.44
N TYR A 133 -4.05 13.60 2.13
CA TYR A 133 -2.82 13.08 1.52
C TYR A 133 -3.10 12.06 0.41
N GLY A 134 -4.01 11.11 0.65
CA GLY A 134 -4.40 10.10 -0.33
C GLY A 134 -4.99 10.73 -1.59
N ILE A 135 -5.87 11.71 -1.45
CA ILE A 135 -6.45 12.47 -2.55
C ILE A 135 -5.34 13.21 -3.31
N TRP A 136 -4.48 13.96 -2.61
CA TRP A 136 -3.35 14.65 -3.23
C TRP A 136 -2.46 13.69 -4.04
N ARG A 137 -2.15 12.51 -3.48
CA ARG A 137 -1.32 11.50 -4.14
C ARG A 137 -1.99 10.92 -5.38
N LEU A 138 -3.30 10.69 -5.35
CA LEU A 138 -4.08 10.22 -6.51
C LEU A 138 -4.09 11.26 -7.63
N PHE A 139 -4.39 12.53 -7.30
CA PHE A 139 -4.35 13.60 -8.29
C PHE A 139 -2.95 13.80 -8.87
N SER A 140 -1.91 13.73 -8.03
CA SER A 140 -0.52 13.84 -8.49
C SER A 140 -0.10 12.66 -9.39
N ALA A 141 -0.62 11.46 -9.13
CA ALA A 141 -0.38 10.29 -9.99
C ALA A 141 -1.11 10.39 -11.35
N ILE A 142 -2.35 10.88 -11.34
CA ILE A 142 -3.14 11.05 -12.57
C ILE A 142 -2.56 12.19 -13.43
N PHE A 143 -2.23 13.31 -12.80
CA PHE A 143 -1.75 14.54 -13.45
C PHE A 143 -0.23 14.71 -13.38
N THR A 144 0.53 13.61 -13.30
CA THR A 144 2.00 13.66 -13.32
C THR A 144 2.54 14.40 -14.54
N CYS A 145 1.83 14.32 -15.67
CA CYS A 145 2.07 15.13 -16.87
C CYS A 145 0.80 15.84 -17.34
N ASN A 146 0.96 17.02 -17.94
CA ASN A 146 -0.09 17.73 -18.67
C ASN A 146 0.30 17.80 -20.17
N PRO A 147 -0.44 17.13 -21.06
CA PRO A 147 -1.58 16.22 -20.80
C PRO A 147 -1.15 14.87 -20.16
N PRO A 148 -2.04 14.16 -19.45
CA PRO A 148 -1.72 12.86 -18.83
C PRO A 148 -1.16 11.83 -19.82
N ALA A 149 -1.61 11.89 -21.07
CA ALA A 149 -1.12 11.04 -22.16
C ALA A 149 0.38 11.16 -22.41
N ALA A 150 1.01 12.30 -22.06
CA ALA A 150 2.44 12.50 -22.21
C ALA A 150 3.29 11.62 -21.27
N PHE A 151 2.66 10.95 -20.29
CA PHE A 151 3.32 9.96 -19.45
C PHE A 151 3.78 8.74 -20.25
N TRP A 152 2.92 8.21 -21.12
CA TRP A 152 3.21 7.02 -21.94
C TRP A 152 3.48 7.34 -23.41
N ASP A 153 3.05 8.51 -23.91
CA ASP A 153 3.30 8.96 -25.27
C ASP A 153 4.36 10.07 -25.31
N HIS A 154 5.59 9.69 -25.64
CA HIS A 154 6.71 10.63 -25.74
C HIS A 154 6.74 11.44 -27.05
N SER A 155 5.86 11.15 -28.02
CA SER A 155 5.76 11.93 -29.26
C SER A 155 5.15 13.32 -29.05
N ILE A 156 4.49 13.54 -27.92
CA ILE A 156 3.88 14.82 -27.53
C ILE A 156 4.98 15.81 -27.15
N LYS A 157 5.25 16.78 -28.03
CA LYS A 157 6.31 17.79 -27.87
C LYS A 157 5.99 18.85 -26.81
N GLN A 158 4.73 19.29 -26.73
CA GLN A 158 4.27 20.24 -25.71
C GLN A 158 3.78 19.48 -24.47
N LYS A 159 4.71 19.10 -23.60
CA LYS A 159 4.40 18.43 -22.33
C LYS A 159 5.02 19.18 -21.16
N LYS A 160 4.25 19.35 -20.08
CA LYS A 160 4.79 19.72 -18.76
C LYS A 160 4.61 18.53 -17.84
N CYS A 161 5.70 17.91 -17.43
CA CYS A 161 5.70 16.83 -16.45
C CYS A 161 6.29 17.34 -15.14
N GLN A 162 5.73 16.89 -14.03
CA GLN A 162 6.32 17.11 -12.71
C GLN A 162 7.63 16.32 -12.58
N ASP A 163 8.52 16.82 -11.73
CA ASP A 163 9.73 16.09 -11.35
C ASP A 163 9.34 14.79 -10.62
N ARG A 164 9.65 13.67 -11.26
CA ARG A 164 9.31 12.32 -10.78
C ARG A 164 10.03 12.00 -9.47
N LEU A 165 11.29 12.43 -9.33
CA LEU A 165 12.11 12.16 -8.15
C LEU A 165 11.60 12.98 -6.97
N ALA A 166 11.38 14.29 -7.16
CA ALA A 166 10.86 15.16 -6.12
C ALA A 166 9.47 14.69 -5.63
N LEU A 167 8.57 14.36 -6.56
CA LEU A 167 7.23 13.88 -6.22
C LEU A 167 7.26 12.53 -5.49
N SER A 168 8.13 11.61 -5.92
CA SER A 168 8.26 10.28 -5.34
C SER A 168 8.87 10.32 -3.93
N LEU A 169 9.90 11.15 -3.72
CA LEU A 169 10.50 11.37 -2.39
C LEU A 169 9.50 12.00 -1.43
N ALA A 170 8.82 13.07 -1.85
CA ALA A 170 7.79 13.73 -1.05
C ALA A 170 6.67 12.74 -0.67
N SER A 171 6.20 11.95 -1.64
CA SER A 171 5.18 10.92 -1.40
C SER A 171 5.67 9.84 -0.43
N THR A 172 6.93 9.41 -0.54
CA THR A 172 7.47 8.35 0.34
C THR A 172 7.60 8.84 1.78
N ILE A 173 8.11 10.05 1.97
CA ILE A 173 8.23 10.67 3.29
C ILE A 173 6.85 10.83 3.92
N LEU A 174 5.89 11.42 3.19
CA LEU A 174 4.53 11.60 3.68
C LEU A 174 3.84 10.26 3.98
N ASN A 175 4.06 9.24 3.16
CA ASN A 175 3.54 7.89 3.41
C ASN A 175 4.05 7.37 4.76
N MET A 176 5.38 7.38 4.97
CA MET A 176 6.00 6.96 6.23
C MET A 176 5.50 7.79 7.41
N THR A 177 5.37 9.12 7.27
CA THR A 177 4.84 9.98 8.32
C THR A 177 3.42 9.58 8.70
N THR A 178 2.53 9.34 7.72
CA THR A 178 1.16 8.90 8.02
C THR A 178 1.12 7.51 8.68
N ASP A 179 2.02 6.60 8.31
CA ASP A 179 2.12 5.28 8.96
C ASP A 179 2.56 5.41 10.42
N LEU A 180 3.55 6.27 10.70
CA LEU A 180 3.97 6.59 12.07
C LEU A 180 2.85 7.28 12.85
N MET A 181 2.10 8.21 12.25
CA MET A 181 0.97 8.86 12.92
C MET A 181 -0.10 7.84 13.34
N ILE A 182 -0.47 6.90 12.45
CA ILE A 182 -1.41 5.83 12.77
C ILE A 182 -0.84 4.95 13.90
N ALA A 183 0.44 4.60 13.84
CA ALA A 183 1.10 3.75 14.83
C ALA A 183 1.18 4.37 16.22
N LEU A 184 1.52 5.65 16.29
CA LEU A 184 1.72 6.39 17.53
C LEU A 184 0.41 6.84 18.15
N LEU A 185 -0.68 6.94 17.37
CA LEU A 185 -1.98 7.42 17.84
C LEU A 185 -2.46 6.78 19.15
N PRO A 186 -2.40 5.45 19.34
CA PRO A 186 -2.87 4.84 20.58
C PRO A 186 -1.84 4.89 21.74
N LEU A 187 -0.56 5.24 21.51
CA LEU A 187 0.50 5.16 22.54
C LEU A 187 0.33 6.11 23.73
N PRO A 188 0.07 7.42 23.55
CA PRO A 188 -0.07 8.35 24.68
C PRO A 188 -1.20 7.98 25.63
N TYR A 189 -2.21 7.26 25.14
CA TYR A 189 -3.40 6.88 25.91
C TYR A 189 -3.22 5.60 26.72
N ILE A 190 -2.10 4.89 26.56
CA ILE A 190 -1.76 3.68 27.32
C ILE A 190 -1.15 4.02 28.67
N ASN A 191 -0.27 5.03 28.70
CA ASN A 191 0.51 5.33 29.90
C ASN A 191 -0.37 5.81 31.07
N ASN A 192 -1.61 6.22 30.80
CA ASN A 192 -2.54 6.77 31.79
C ASN A 192 -3.72 5.86 32.14
N LEU A 193 -3.86 4.67 31.56
CA LEU A 193 -5.05 3.82 31.79
C LEU A 193 -4.65 2.37 32.05
N GLN A 194 -5.21 1.78 33.11
CA GLN A 194 -5.21 0.33 33.36
C GLN A 194 -6.02 -0.39 32.28
N LEU A 195 -5.49 -0.44 31.06
CA LEU A 195 -6.17 -1.02 29.92
C LEU A 195 -6.34 -2.54 30.16
N PRO A 196 -7.57 -3.10 30.04
CA PRO A 196 -7.76 -4.55 30.05
C PRO A 196 -6.86 -5.21 28.99
N ARG A 197 -6.35 -6.42 29.30
CA ARG A 197 -5.36 -7.15 28.47
C ARG A 197 -5.67 -7.14 26.96
N ARG A 198 -6.96 -7.14 26.60
CA ARG A 198 -7.47 -7.03 25.22
C ARG A 198 -6.95 -5.80 24.44
N GLN A 199 -6.88 -4.62 25.06
CA GLN A 199 -6.40 -3.39 24.42
C GLN A 199 -4.87 -3.35 24.31
N ARG A 200 -4.16 -3.89 25.31
CA ARG A 200 -2.69 -4.02 25.30
C ARG A 200 -2.20 -4.87 24.12
N TYR A 201 -2.89 -5.95 23.80
CA TYR A 201 -2.53 -6.79 22.66
C TYR A 201 -2.78 -6.08 21.32
N ALA A 202 -3.90 -5.38 21.15
CA ALA A 202 -4.18 -4.62 19.92
C ALA A 202 -3.05 -3.63 19.61
N LEU A 203 -2.48 -3.04 20.66
CA LEU A 203 -1.34 -2.14 20.59
C LEU A 203 -0.03 -2.79 20.16
N VAL A 204 0.32 -3.93 20.73
CA VAL A 204 1.49 -4.70 20.28
C VAL A 204 1.35 -5.09 18.80
N ALA A 205 0.13 -5.47 18.39
CA ALA A 205 -0.12 -5.74 16.97
C ALA A 205 0.13 -4.48 16.15
N VAL A 206 -0.53 -3.36 16.45
CA VAL A 206 -0.37 -2.08 15.74
C VAL A 206 1.08 -1.63 15.62
N PHE A 207 1.84 -1.68 16.70
CA PHE A 207 3.23 -1.26 16.71
C PHE A 207 4.10 -2.19 15.83
N ALA A 208 3.84 -3.50 15.89
CA ALA A 208 4.47 -4.45 14.98
C ALA A 208 4.07 -4.23 13.51
N LEU A 209 2.80 -3.88 13.23
CA LEU A 209 2.33 -3.56 11.88
C LEU A 209 3.08 -2.36 11.31
N ALA A 210 3.16 -1.28 12.09
CA ALA A 210 3.81 -0.05 11.67
C ALA A 210 5.31 -0.22 11.50
N GLY A 211 5.97 -0.95 12.41
CA GLY A 211 7.38 -1.30 12.28
C GLY A 211 7.65 -2.07 10.99
N ALA A 212 6.85 -3.09 10.68
CA ALA A 212 7.00 -3.86 9.45
C ALA A 212 6.82 -2.99 8.20
N VAL A 213 5.79 -2.14 8.16
CA VAL A 213 5.54 -1.26 7.01
C VAL A 213 6.67 -0.22 6.84
N VAL A 214 7.12 0.41 7.91
CA VAL A 214 8.23 1.37 7.86
C VAL A 214 9.52 0.71 7.38
N ILE A 215 9.83 -0.51 7.86
CA ILE A 215 11.00 -1.27 7.39
C ILE A 215 10.87 -1.54 5.88
N VAL A 216 9.71 -2.00 5.42
CA VAL A 216 9.47 -2.27 3.99
C VAL A 216 9.62 -0.98 3.16
N SER A 217 9.09 0.15 3.62
CA SER A 217 9.23 1.43 2.92
C SER A 217 10.70 1.92 2.89
N ILE A 218 11.49 1.67 3.94
CA ILE A 218 12.93 1.98 3.96
C ILE A 218 13.69 1.10 2.96
N LEU A 219 13.40 -0.20 2.92
CA LEU A 219 14.04 -1.14 2.00
C LEU A 219 13.70 -0.83 0.53
N ARG A 220 12.55 -0.21 0.28
CA ARG A 220 12.11 0.23 -1.05
C ARG A 220 12.84 1.49 -1.55
N LEU A 221 13.24 2.41 -0.67
CA LEU A 221 13.80 3.71 -1.04
C LEU A 221 14.92 3.63 -2.09
N PRO A 222 15.92 2.72 -1.98
CA PRO A 222 16.99 2.61 -2.98
C PRO A 222 16.47 2.22 -4.37
N SER A 223 15.55 1.25 -4.45
CA SER A 223 14.94 0.82 -5.72
C SER A 223 14.14 1.95 -6.37
N LEU A 224 13.43 2.73 -5.54
CA LEU A 224 12.60 3.83 -6.01
C LEU A 224 13.45 5.01 -6.49
N TYR A 225 14.53 5.32 -5.76
CA TYR A 225 15.49 6.35 -6.15
C TYR A 225 16.10 6.05 -7.53
N HIS A 226 16.62 4.83 -7.72
CA HIS A 226 17.17 4.41 -9.01
C HIS A 226 16.13 4.40 -10.13
N LEU A 227 14.89 3.99 -9.86
CA LEU A 227 13.82 4.02 -10.86
C LEU A 227 13.44 5.44 -11.30
N MET A 228 13.51 6.42 -10.39
CA MET A 228 13.15 7.80 -10.70
C MET A 228 14.29 8.58 -11.36
N GLU A 229 15.54 8.23 -11.07
CA GLU A 229 16.72 8.83 -11.68
C GLU A 229 17.06 8.22 -13.05
N SER A 230 16.74 6.94 -13.26
CA SER A 230 17.11 6.24 -14.48
C SER A 230 16.27 6.68 -15.69
N LYS A 231 16.95 6.75 -16.85
CA LYS A 231 16.26 6.88 -18.16
C LYS A 231 15.60 5.55 -18.58
N ASP A 232 16.10 4.43 -18.08
CA ASP A 232 15.59 3.08 -18.33
C ASP A 232 14.59 2.62 -17.28
N THR A 233 13.42 3.23 -17.32
CA THR A 233 12.35 2.90 -16.36
C THR A 233 11.96 1.42 -16.41
N THR A 234 11.96 0.79 -17.60
CA THR A 234 11.54 -0.61 -17.79
C THR A 234 12.51 -1.64 -17.19
N TRP A 235 13.81 -1.29 -17.08
CA TRP A 235 14.85 -2.17 -16.55
C TRP A 235 14.90 -2.17 -15.02
N GLU A 236 14.72 -1.00 -14.41
CA GLU A 236 14.76 -0.82 -12.95
C GLU A 236 13.40 -1.10 -12.26
N ASN A 237 12.31 -1.18 -13.05
CA ASN A 237 10.95 -1.43 -12.54
C ASN A 237 10.80 -2.72 -11.70
N PRO A 238 11.35 -3.89 -12.10
CA PRO A 238 11.09 -5.18 -11.46
C PRO A 238 11.18 -5.17 -9.93
N MET A 239 12.27 -4.62 -9.39
CA MET A 239 12.49 -4.59 -7.95
C MET A 239 11.55 -3.61 -7.24
N ALA A 240 11.30 -2.44 -7.84
CA ALA A 240 10.38 -1.45 -7.30
C ALA A 240 8.96 -2.01 -7.20
N VAL A 241 8.54 -2.84 -8.15
CA VAL A 241 7.24 -3.49 -8.06
C VAL A 241 7.21 -4.58 -6.99
N ILE A 242 8.22 -5.44 -6.90
CA ILE A 242 8.29 -6.47 -5.83
C ILE A 242 8.10 -5.82 -4.46
N TRP A 243 8.84 -4.73 -4.18
CA TRP A 243 8.69 -3.98 -2.94
C TRP A 243 7.29 -3.37 -2.77
N SER A 244 6.71 -2.82 -3.84
CA SER A 244 5.36 -2.24 -3.81
C SER A 244 4.28 -3.29 -3.52
N THR A 245 4.42 -4.48 -4.09
CA THR A 245 3.54 -5.63 -3.82
C THR A 245 3.67 -6.11 -2.39
N ILE A 246 4.90 -6.23 -1.87
CA ILE A 246 5.12 -6.62 -0.48
C ILE A 246 4.50 -5.58 0.46
N GLU A 247 4.72 -4.29 0.22
CA GLU A 247 4.22 -3.20 1.05
C GLU A 247 2.69 -3.22 1.19
N ILE A 248 1.95 -3.27 0.07
CA ILE A 248 0.48 -3.31 0.11
C ILE A 248 -0.01 -4.55 0.85
N ASN A 249 0.49 -5.72 0.49
CA ASN A 249 -0.06 -6.97 1.00
C ASN A 249 0.31 -7.19 2.47
N VAL A 250 1.52 -6.79 2.88
CA VAL A 250 1.89 -6.76 4.30
C VAL A 250 0.96 -5.81 5.04
N ALA A 251 0.72 -4.59 4.55
CA ALA A 251 -0.20 -3.65 5.20
C ALA A 251 -1.63 -4.22 5.35
N ILE A 252 -2.16 -4.91 4.34
CA ILE A 252 -3.46 -5.59 4.38
C ILE A 252 -3.45 -6.71 5.43
N ILE A 253 -2.49 -7.64 5.37
CA ILE A 253 -2.35 -8.75 6.33
C ILE A 253 -2.28 -8.21 7.75
N CYS A 254 -1.42 -7.21 7.95
CA CYS A 254 -1.23 -6.50 9.20
C CYS A 254 -2.56 -5.96 9.73
N SER A 255 -3.35 -5.27 8.89
CA SER A 255 -4.65 -4.74 9.29
C SER A 255 -5.63 -5.83 9.78
N CYS A 256 -5.53 -7.06 9.28
CA CYS A 256 -6.38 -8.20 9.65
C CYS A 256 -5.98 -8.84 10.99
N LEU A 257 -4.71 -8.73 11.42
CA LEU A 257 -4.22 -9.41 12.64
C LEU A 257 -5.02 -9.08 13.92
N PRO A 258 -5.40 -7.83 14.22
CA PRO A 258 -6.13 -7.53 15.45
C PRO A 258 -7.53 -8.17 15.49
N THR A 259 -8.18 -8.37 14.34
CA THR A 259 -9.49 -9.06 14.27
C THR A 259 -9.39 -10.58 14.43
N LEU A 260 -8.31 -11.18 13.93
CA LEU A 260 -8.14 -12.64 13.91
C LEU A 260 -7.93 -13.23 15.31
N ARG A 261 -7.48 -12.44 16.28
CA ARG A 261 -7.36 -12.90 17.67
C ARG A 261 -8.68 -13.33 18.31
N CYS A 262 -9.81 -12.80 17.85
CA CYS A 262 -11.12 -13.25 18.33
C CYS A 262 -11.45 -14.70 17.92
N LEU A 263 -10.86 -15.20 16.84
CA LEU A 263 -11.05 -16.57 16.36
C LEU A 263 -10.21 -17.60 17.12
N PHE A 264 -9.05 -17.20 17.66
CA PHE A 264 -8.12 -18.10 18.34
C PHE A 264 -7.89 -17.75 19.82
N PRO A 265 -8.95 -17.67 20.66
CA PRO A 265 -8.78 -17.41 22.08
C PRO A 265 -7.99 -18.50 22.82
N ARG A 266 -7.89 -19.71 22.24
CA ARG A 266 -7.16 -20.85 22.81
C ARG A 266 -5.66 -20.87 22.49
N LEU A 267 -5.20 -20.19 21.44
CA LEU A 267 -3.78 -20.19 21.04
C LEU A 267 -2.94 -19.13 21.79
N LEU A 268 -3.60 -18.20 22.48
CA LEU A 268 -3.01 -17.10 23.25
C LEU A 268 -3.39 -17.16 24.74
N ARG A 269 -3.78 -18.34 25.23
CA ARG A 269 -4.11 -18.56 26.64
C ARG A 269 -2.85 -18.85 27.44
#